data_AF-A0A2P2MVJ0-F1
#
_entry.id   AF-A0A2P2MVJ0-F1
#
_cell.length_a   1.000
_cell.length_b   1.000
_cell.length_c   1.000
_cell.angle_alpha   90.00
_cell.angle_beta   90.00
_cell.angle_gamma   90.00
#
_symmetry.space_group_name_H-M   'P 1'
#
loop_
_entity.id
_entity.type
_entity.pdbx_description
1 polymer ?
#
loop_
_entity_poly.entity_id
_entity_poly.type
_entity_poly.pdbx_seq_one_letter_code
_entity_poly.pdbx_strand_id
1 'polypeptide(L)'
;MEGPIPSTISLLKNLTELIIADLDGSASTFPNLQEMRSMQRLILRNCLLVGEIQDYIQDMTNLKILDLSFNMLTGQIPDSFESLENLKYMFLTNNSLTGVIPAWIMNNKRNMDISYNNFTGSVQFGCQQSSVNLVSSLSSSDNSISWCLRKDLPCFGKAQYHSLFINCGGPRITDGKNEYEGDLTLGGPSSFISADKWAYSSTGLYLSNENADFIARNSFGLNVTGAEYYTSARLAPQSLKYYGLCMRKGSYKVRLHFAEIMYSDDLTFSSLGRRIFDVSIQGNAVLKDFNIMEEAGGVGRGIFRDFDNVYVNESTLEIHLYWLGKGTTAIPDRGVYGPLISAIEVTPNYKVDTGGLSVGAIIGIVVASCVLILLILLVLRVKGYLGGKDLEDKELRGLDLQTGYFTLRQIKHATNNFDPAYKIGEGGFGSVYKGVLSDGVVIAVKQLSSKSKQGNREFVNEIGMISALQHPNLVRLYGCCIEGNQLLLVYEYLENNCLARALFGSCLTNLLCLVRCRR
;
A
#
# COMPACT_ATOMS: atom_id res chain seq x y z
N MET A 1 44.92 -5.37 -4.11
CA MET A 1 46.05 -5.54 -5.07
C MET A 1 46.34 -4.16 -5.63
N GLU A 2 47.57 -3.85 -6.02
CA GLU A 2 47.88 -2.54 -6.62
C GLU A 2 47.94 -2.63 -8.14
N GLY A 3 47.37 -1.64 -8.82
CA GLY A 3 47.49 -1.45 -10.25
C GLY A 3 48.82 -0.79 -10.66
N PRO A 4 49.06 -0.64 -11.98
CA PRO A 4 48.16 -0.94 -13.08
C PRO A 4 48.16 -2.43 -13.48
N ILE A 5 47.16 -2.85 -14.26
CA ILE A 5 47.16 -4.19 -14.89
C ILE A 5 48.33 -4.27 -15.88
N PRO A 6 49.28 -5.22 -15.72
CA PRO A 6 50.45 -5.30 -16.58
C PRO A 6 50.08 -5.62 -18.03
N SER A 7 50.70 -4.92 -19.00
CA SER A 7 50.49 -5.17 -20.43
C SER A 7 50.93 -6.58 -20.87
N THR A 8 51.81 -7.23 -20.12
CA THR A 8 52.25 -8.62 -20.34
C THR A 8 51.13 -9.64 -20.22
N ILE A 9 49.98 -9.28 -19.64
CA ILE A 9 48.80 -10.17 -19.59
C ILE A 9 48.30 -10.55 -20.98
N SER A 10 48.54 -9.69 -21.97
CA SER A 10 48.25 -9.94 -23.40
C SER A 10 48.92 -11.19 -23.98
N LEU A 11 49.99 -11.68 -23.34
CA LEU A 11 50.71 -12.89 -23.75
C LEU A 11 49.91 -14.16 -23.44
N LEU A 12 48.91 -14.10 -22.55
CA LEU A 12 48.08 -15.23 -22.14
C LEU A 12 46.94 -15.49 -23.16
N LYS A 13 47.30 -15.76 -24.42
CA LYS A 13 46.34 -15.87 -25.55
C LYS A 13 45.24 -16.93 -25.37
N ASN A 14 45.53 -17.99 -24.61
CA ASN A 14 44.59 -19.08 -24.34
C ASN A 14 43.69 -18.82 -23.12
N LEU A 15 43.84 -17.68 -22.44
CA LEU A 15 43.04 -17.37 -21.26
C LEU A 15 41.58 -17.15 -21.65
N THR A 16 40.68 -17.88 -20.99
CA THR A 16 39.23 -17.80 -21.21
C THR A 16 38.53 -16.94 -20.17
N GLU A 17 39.14 -16.74 -19.01
CA GLU A 17 38.55 -16.01 -17.89
C GLU A 17 39.60 -15.11 -17.25
N LEU A 18 39.31 -13.81 -17.22
CA LEU A 18 40.11 -12.82 -16.54
C LEU A 18 39.20 -12.04 -15.59
N ILE A 19 39.46 -12.18 -14.29
CA ILE A 19 38.72 -11.50 -13.23
C ILE A 19 39.71 -10.73 -12.37
N ILE A 20 39.67 -9.42 -12.48
CA ILE A 20 40.42 -8.48 -11.65
C ILE A 20 39.40 -7.50 -11.08
N ALA A 21 39.41 -7.35 -9.76
CA ALA A 21 38.53 -6.40 -9.09
C ALA A 21 39.26 -5.70 -7.94
N ASP A 22 38.82 -4.47 -7.64
CA ASP A 22 39.25 -3.70 -6.48
C ASP A 22 40.77 -3.47 -6.44
N LEU A 23 41.28 -2.80 -7.50
CA LEU A 23 42.68 -2.38 -7.55
C LEU A 23 42.84 -1.00 -6.90
N ASP A 24 43.81 -0.93 -6.00
CA ASP A 24 44.31 0.33 -5.45
C ASP A 24 45.43 0.91 -6.35
N GLY A 25 45.83 2.15 -6.09
CA GLY A 25 46.98 2.80 -6.73
C GLY A 25 46.59 3.89 -7.72
N SER A 26 47.37 4.04 -8.79
CA SER A 26 47.15 5.07 -9.81
C SER A 26 46.21 4.59 -10.91
N ALA A 27 45.37 5.50 -11.41
CA ALA A 27 44.54 5.25 -12.58
C ALA A 27 45.37 4.84 -13.82
N SER A 28 44.83 3.96 -14.65
CA SER A 28 45.49 3.46 -15.85
C SER A 28 44.53 3.33 -17.03
N THR A 29 45.06 3.35 -18.24
CA THR A 29 44.24 3.09 -19.44
C THR A 29 43.80 1.63 -19.49
N PHE A 30 42.80 1.35 -20.34
CA PHE A 30 42.37 -0.02 -20.63
C PHE A 30 43.57 -0.90 -21.05
N PRO A 31 43.80 -2.07 -20.42
CA PRO A 31 44.94 -2.93 -20.75
C PRO A 31 44.82 -3.46 -22.17
N ASN A 32 45.94 -3.66 -22.88
CA ASN A 32 45.89 -4.27 -24.21
C ASN A 32 45.52 -5.76 -24.10
N LEU A 33 44.34 -6.14 -24.59
CA LEU A 33 43.84 -7.53 -24.61
C LEU A 33 43.52 -8.03 -26.03
N GLN A 34 43.97 -7.33 -27.08
CA GLN A 34 43.59 -7.59 -28.48
C GLN A 34 43.86 -9.02 -28.94
N GLU A 35 44.94 -9.64 -28.45
CA GLU A 35 45.34 -11.00 -28.82
C GLU A 35 44.59 -12.10 -28.04
N MET A 36 43.81 -11.75 -27.01
CA MET A 36 43.16 -12.71 -26.10
C MET A 36 41.77 -13.13 -26.59
N ARG A 37 41.70 -13.64 -27.83
CA ARG A 37 40.44 -13.93 -28.54
C ARG A 37 39.64 -15.11 -27.98
N SER A 38 40.24 -15.94 -27.13
CA SER A 38 39.57 -17.07 -26.46
C SER A 38 38.73 -16.65 -25.23
N MET A 39 38.67 -15.36 -24.93
CA MET A 39 37.97 -14.84 -23.74
C MET A 39 36.48 -15.21 -23.75
N GLN A 40 36.01 -15.70 -22.61
CA GLN A 40 34.60 -15.96 -22.31
C GLN A 40 34.07 -15.07 -21.18
N ARG A 41 34.94 -14.70 -20.23
CA ARG A 41 34.59 -13.82 -19.12
C ARG A 41 35.69 -12.79 -18.91
N LEU A 42 35.35 -11.51 -19.12
CA LEU A 42 36.24 -10.39 -18.84
C LEU A 42 35.60 -9.51 -17.76
N ILE A 43 36.16 -9.54 -16.56
CA ILE A 43 35.72 -8.72 -15.42
C ILE A 43 36.90 -7.88 -14.96
N LEU A 44 36.82 -6.57 -15.19
CA LEU A 44 37.78 -5.55 -14.75
C LEU A 44 37.03 -4.49 -13.94
N ARG A 45 36.55 -4.87 -12.76
CA ARG A 45 35.65 -4.05 -11.93
C ARG A 45 36.44 -3.20 -10.93
N ASN A 46 36.11 -1.93 -10.74
CA ASN A 46 36.80 -1.06 -9.77
C ASN A 46 38.34 -1.16 -9.90
N CYS A 47 38.84 -1.02 -11.13
CA CYS A 47 40.25 -1.16 -11.47
C CYS A 47 40.90 0.20 -11.78
N LEU A 48 40.23 1.31 -11.43
CA LEU A 48 40.67 2.68 -11.70
C LEU A 48 40.95 2.95 -13.20
N LEU A 49 40.23 2.26 -14.10
CA LEU A 49 40.46 2.39 -15.54
C LEU A 49 39.93 3.72 -16.09
N VAL A 50 40.72 4.40 -16.90
CA VAL A 50 40.39 5.66 -17.59
C VAL A 50 40.48 5.50 -19.11
N GLY A 51 39.93 6.47 -19.85
CA GLY A 51 39.89 6.45 -21.31
C GLY A 51 38.73 5.64 -21.86
N GLU A 52 38.80 5.25 -23.13
CA GLU A 52 37.68 4.65 -23.85
C GLU A 52 37.64 3.13 -23.74
N ILE A 53 36.43 2.57 -23.86
CA ILE A 53 36.22 1.13 -24.07
C ILE A 53 36.79 0.77 -25.44
N GLN A 54 37.63 -0.28 -25.49
CA GLN A 54 38.36 -0.62 -26.70
C GLN A 54 37.54 -1.46 -27.68
N ASP A 55 37.51 -1.03 -28.95
CA ASP A 55 36.71 -1.64 -30.02
C ASP A 55 37.12 -3.07 -30.37
N TYR A 56 38.39 -3.43 -30.18
CA TYR A 56 38.89 -4.79 -30.47
C TYR A 56 38.23 -5.88 -29.61
N ILE A 57 37.48 -5.53 -28.55
CA ILE A 57 36.71 -6.51 -27.77
C ILE A 57 35.69 -7.22 -28.67
N GLN A 58 35.27 -6.63 -29.80
CA GLN A 58 34.44 -7.29 -30.82
C GLN A 58 35.06 -8.62 -31.33
N ASP A 59 36.39 -8.74 -31.34
CA ASP A 59 37.10 -9.93 -31.80
C ASP A 59 37.00 -11.10 -30.79
N MET A 60 36.54 -10.85 -29.56
CA MET A 60 36.32 -11.86 -28.54
C MET A 60 34.95 -12.53 -28.74
N THR A 61 34.74 -13.19 -29.87
CA THR A 61 33.42 -13.74 -30.29
C THR A 61 32.80 -14.76 -29.33
N ASN A 62 33.61 -15.35 -28.42
CA ASN A 62 33.15 -16.28 -27.38
C ASN A 62 32.77 -15.59 -26.05
N LEU A 63 32.87 -14.26 -25.97
CA LEU A 63 32.63 -13.50 -24.75
C LEU A 63 31.17 -13.60 -24.32
N LYS A 64 30.97 -14.04 -23.08
CA LYS A 64 29.65 -14.23 -22.45
C LYS A 64 29.37 -13.16 -21.41
N ILE A 65 30.40 -12.73 -20.69
CA ILE A 65 30.31 -11.73 -19.60
C ILE A 65 31.39 -10.67 -19.83
N LEU A 66 30.94 -9.43 -19.92
CA LEU A 66 31.78 -8.23 -19.88
C LEU A 66 31.38 -7.38 -18.68
N ASP A 67 32.29 -7.17 -17.75
CA ASP A 67 32.06 -6.30 -16.59
C ASP A 67 33.21 -5.30 -16.47
N LEU A 68 32.90 -4.04 -16.74
CA LEU A 68 33.79 -2.89 -16.63
C LEU A 68 33.24 -1.87 -15.63
N SER A 69 32.36 -2.32 -14.73
CA SER A 69 31.66 -1.44 -13.79
C SER A 69 32.61 -0.77 -12.78
N PHE A 70 32.19 0.37 -12.25
CA PHE A 70 32.90 1.13 -11.22
C PHE A 70 34.31 1.58 -11.64
N ASN A 71 34.49 1.94 -12.91
CA ASN A 71 35.72 2.57 -13.38
C ASN A 71 35.47 4.06 -13.70
N MET A 72 36.42 4.70 -14.37
CA MET A 72 36.35 6.08 -14.83
C MET A 72 36.39 6.14 -16.36
N LEU A 73 35.81 5.14 -17.03
CA LEU A 73 35.81 5.03 -18.49
C LEU A 73 34.95 6.15 -19.10
N THR A 74 35.42 6.68 -20.23
CA THR A 74 34.79 7.76 -21.00
C THR A 74 34.52 7.32 -22.43
N GLY A 75 34.03 8.22 -23.30
CA GLY A 75 33.73 7.90 -24.69
C GLY A 75 32.41 7.13 -24.83
N GLN A 76 32.19 6.55 -26.01
CA GLN A 76 30.94 5.87 -26.36
C GLN A 76 31.03 4.37 -26.11
N ILE A 77 29.87 3.70 -26.00
CA ILE A 77 29.83 2.24 -26.10
C ILE A 77 30.05 1.89 -27.59
N PRO A 78 31.03 1.04 -27.94
CA PRO A 78 31.27 0.71 -29.35
C PRO A 78 30.07 0.02 -30.01
N ASP A 79 29.65 0.50 -31.17
CA ASP A 79 28.56 -0.12 -31.95
C ASP A 79 28.93 -1.52 -32.45
N SER A 80 30.23 -1.78 -32.64
CA SER A 80 30.78 -3.09 -33.01
C SER A 80 30.39 -4.23 -32.07
N PHE A 81 30.08 -3.92 -30.81
CA PHE A 81 29.70 -4.93 -29.81
C PHE A 81 28.36 -5.60 -30.13
N GLU A 82 27.58 -5.06 -31.07
CA GLU A 82 26.42 -5.76 -31.65
C GLU A 82 26.81 -7.14 -32.19
N SER A 83 28.01 -7.27 -32.78
CA SER A 83 28.54 -8.52 -33.34
C SER A 83 28.85 -9.62 -32.31
N LEU A 84 28.90 -9.29 -31.01
CA LEU A 84 29.16 -10.25 -29.95
C LEU A 84 27.92 -11.10 -29.64
N GLU A 85 27.58 -12.02 -30.54
CA GLU A 85 26.36 -12.84 -30.48
C GLU A 85 26.21 -13.63 -29.17
N ASN A 86 27.34 -14.10 -28.60
CA ASN A 86 27.39 -14.89 -27.37
C ASN A 86 27.30 -14.08 -26.07
N LEU A 87 27.37 -12.75 -26.15
CA LEU A 87 27.34 -11.88 -24.97
C LEU A 87 25.98 -11.99 -24.28
N LYS A 88 25.99 -12.31 -22.99
CA LYS A 88 24.76 -12.47 -22.17
C LYS A 88 24.62 -11.39 -21.11
N TYR A 89 25.74 -10.96 -20.54
CA TYR A 89 25.80 -10.00 -19.46
C TYR A 89 26.81 -8.90 -19.78
N MET A 90 26.39 -7.65 -19.68
CA MET A 90 27.26 -6.49 -19.85
C MET A 90 27.02 -5.48 -18.73
N PHE A 91 28.01 -5.25 -17.88
CA PHE A 91 27.92 -4.30 -16.78
C PHE A 91 28.91 -3.16 -17.00
N LEU A 92 28.38 -1.96 -17.24
CA LEU A 92 29.11 -0.72 -17.44
C LEU A 92 28.69 0.35 -16.41
N THR A 93 27.96 -0.07 -15.38
CA THR A 93 27.44 0.83 -14.34
C THR A 93 28.55 1.65 -13.68
N ASN A 94 28.22 2.89 -13.32
CA ASN A 94 29.08 3.78 -12.54
C ASN A 94 30.42 4.04 -13.24
N ASN A 95 30.33 4.61 -14.45
CA ASN A 95 31.45 5.11 -15.25
C ASN A 95 31.15 6.55 -15.68
N SER A 96 31.95 7.11 -16.60
CA SER A 96 31.74 8.43 -17.20
C SER A 96 31.48 8.33 -18.71
N LEU A 97 30.80 7.26 -19.16
CA LEU A 97 30.49 7.03 -20.57
C LEU A 97 29.53 8.10 -21.11
N THR A 98 29.68 8.42 -22.39
CA THR A 98 29.02 9.54 -23.08
C THR A 98 28.52 9.11 -24.47
N GLY A 99 27.90 10.04 -25.19
CA GLY A 99 27.31 9.78 -26.50
C GLY A 99 25.95 9.11 -26.44
N VAL A 100 25.46 8.66 -27.59
CA VAL A 100 24.13 8.06 -27.72
C VAL A 100 24.18 6.59 -27.28
N ILE A 101 23.14 6.13 -26.59
CA ILE A 101 22.99 4.71 -26.24
C ILE A 101 22.72 3.92 -27.54
N PRO A 102 23.58 2.95 -27.93
CA PRO A 102 23.37 2.17 -29.13
C PRO A 102 22.04 1.40 -29.14
N ALA A 103 21.37 1.37 -30.29
CA ALA A 103 20.05 0.75 -30.43
C ALA A 103 20.05 -0.75 -30.12
N TRP A 104 21.17 -1.45 -30.38
CA TRP A 104 21.31 -2.87 -30.09
C TRP A 104 21.22 -3.18 -28.60
N ILE A 105 21.57 -2.25 -27.70
CA ILE A 105 21.41 -2.41 -26.25
C ILE A 105 19.92 -2.52 -25.90
N MET A 106 19.10 -1.67 -26.52
CA MET A 106 17.67 -1.56 -26.22
C MET A 106 16.82 -2.67 -26.85
N ASN A 107 17.29 -3.25 -27.95
CA ASN A 107 16.54 -4.22 -28.76
C ASN A 107 16.92 -5.68 -28.48
N ASN A 108 17.89 -5.94 -27.59
CA ASN A 108 18.32 -7.29 -27.27
C ASN A 108 17.62 -7.84 -26.00
N LYS A 109 17.73 -9.15 -25.78
CA LYS A 109 17.22 -9.85 -24.58
C LYS A 109 18.33 -10.16 -23.55
N ARG A 110 19.42 -9.40 -23.57
CA ARG A 110 20.61 -9.60 -22.73
C ARG A 110 20.46 -8.78 -21.44
N ASN A 111 21.16 -9.20 -20.39
CA ASN A 111 21.20 -8.45 -19.14
C ASN A 111 22.27 -7.37 -19.24
N MET A 112 21.85 -6.11 -19.26
CA MET A 112 22.76 -4.99 -19.45
C MET A 112 22.54 -3.94 -18.37
N ASP A 113 23.61 -3.47 -17.76
CA ASP A 113 23.54 -2.37 -16.82
C ASP A 113 24.46 -1.24 -17.29
N ILE A 114 23.86 -0.13 -17.70
CA ILE A 114 24.58 1.09 -18.12
C ILE A 114 24.22 2.28 -17.23
N SER A 115 23.67 2.01 -16.05
CA SER A 115 23.27 3.02 -15.06
C SER A 115 24.45 3.89 -14.58
N TYR A 116 24.15 5.07 -14.06
CA TYR A 116 25.14 6.01 -13.51
C TYR A 116 26.27 6.32 -14.51
N ASN A 117 25.87 6.88 -15.66
CA ASN A 117 26.75 7.34 -16.74
C ASN A 117 26.26 8.70 -17.25
N ASN A 118 26.89 9.25 -18.29
CA ASN A 118 26.64 10.57 -18.84
C ASN A 118 26.20 10.53 -20.32
N PHE A 119 25.34 9.57 -20.69
CA PHE A 119 24.86 9.44 -22.06
C PHE A 119 23.98 10.63 -22.46
N THR A 120 23.91 10.86 -23.78
CA THR A 120 23.12 11.92 -24.41
C THR A 120 22.01 11.34 -25.27
N GLY A 121 20.95 12.11 -25.47
CA GLY A 121 19.81 11.74 -26.30
C GLY A 121 18.49 11.63 -25.54
N SER A 122 17.39 11.62 -26.30
CA SER A 122 16.03 11.42 -25.79
C SER A 122 15.70 9.94 -25.90
N VAL A 123 15.80 9.26 -24.77
CA VAL A 123 15.46 7.85 -24.65
C VAL A 123 13.96 7.81 -24.35
N GLN A 124 13.11 7.43 -25.31
CA GLN A 124 11.64 7.27 -25.10
C GLN A 124 11.28 6.10 -24.16
N PHE A 125 12.26 5.55 -23.44
CA PHE A 125 12.14 4.31 -22.69
C PHE A 125 12.12 4.60 -21.18
N GLY A 126 11.63 3.63 -20.40
CA GLY A 126 11.67 3.68 -18.94
C GLY A 126 13.07 3.49 -18.37
N CYS A 127 13.20 3.60 -17.05
CA CYS A 127 14.45 3.37 -16.30
C CYS A 127 14.92 1.91 -16.36
N GLN A 128 13.97 1.00 -16.55
CA GLN A 128 14.19 -0.41 -16.79
C GLN A 128 13.50 -0.74 -18.10
N GLN A 129 14.27 -1.21 -19.08
CA GLN A 129 13.75 -1.68 -20.36
C GLN A 129 14.11 -3.14 -20.52
N SER A 130 13.13 -4.05 -20.40
CA SER A 130 13.40 -5.49 -20.38
C SER A 130 14.44 -5.83 -19.30
N SER A 131 15.60 -6.38 -19.69
CA SER A 131 16.75 -6.68 -18.81
C SER A 131 17.82 -5.58 -18.82
N VAL A 132 17.51 -4.37 -19.29
CA VAL A 132 18.43 -3.23 -19.34
C VAL A 132 18.13 -2.23 -18.22
N ASN A 133 19.13 -2.00 -17.36
CA ASN A 133 19.08 -0.99 -16.32
C ASN A 133 19.69 0.33 -16.83
N LEU A 134 18.88 1.40 -16.80
CA LEU A 134 19.18 2.73 -17.33
C LEU A 134 19.11 3.83 -16.27
N VAL A 135 18.96 3.48 -14.99
CA VAL A 135 18.82 4.50 -13.93
C VAL A 135 20.01 5.46 -13.92
N SER A 136 19.75 6.76 -13.82
CA SER A 136 20.77 7.81 -13.78
C SER A 136 21.79 7.72 -14.93
N SER A 137 21.39 7.27 -16.12
CA SER A 137 22.28 7.07 -17.26
C SER A 137 22.47 8.31 -18.14
N LEU A 138 21.60 9.31 -18.02
CA LEU A 138 21.60 10.50 -18.88
C LEU A 138 22.17 11.73 -18.17
N SER A 139 22.95 12.51 -18.91
CA SER A 139 23.54 13.78 -18.42
C SER A 139 22.59 14.98 -18.51
N SER A 140 21.45 14.83 -19.21
CA SER A 140 20.53 15.94 -19.50
C SER A 140 19.66 16.30 -18.30
N SER A 141 19.48 17.61 -18.09
CA SER A 141 18.56 18.17 -17.09
C SER A 141 17.15 18.43 -17.65
N ASP A 142 16.86 18.02 -18.89
CA ASP A 142 15.56 18.24 -19.51
C ASP A 142 14.44 17.52 -18.72
N ASN A 143 13.40 18.28 -18.36
CA ASN A 143 12.23 17.77 -17.64
C ASN A 143 11.33 16.87 -18.49
N SER A 144 11.51 16.85 -19.82
CA SER A 144 10.82 15.91 -20.71
C SER A 144 11.30 14.47 -20.53
N ILE A 145 12.51 14.29 -19.97
CA ILE A 145 13.13 12.99 -19.73
C ILE A 145 12.56 12.38 -18.45
N SER A 146 12.36 11.05 -18.47
CA SER A 146 11.92 10.31 -17.29
C SER A 146 12.82 10.59 -16.08
N TRP A 147 12.21 10.86 -14.94
CA TRP A 147 12.87 11.34 -13.73
C TRP A 147 14.06 10.47 -13.29
N CYS A 148 13.91 9.16 -13.42
CA CYS A 148 14.88 8.16 -13.01
C CYS A 148 16.10 8.05 -13.92
N LEU A 149 16.02 8.49 -15.19
CA LEU A 149 17.16 8.48 -16.12
C LEU A 149 18.11 9.64 -15.82
N ARG A 150 17.60 10.69 -15.19
CA ARG A 150 18.36 11.87 -14.80
C ARG A 150 19.18 11.60 -13.56
N LYS A 151 20.33 12.26 -13.49
CA LYS A 151 21.20 12.25 -12.33
C LYS A 151 20.43 12.66 -11.07
N ASP A 152 20.74 12.00 -9.95
CA ASP A 152 20.14 12.22 -8.62
C ASP A 152 18.63 11.94 -8.51
N LEU A 153 18.02 11.36 -9.56
CA LEU A 153 16.64 10.87 -9.58
C LEU A 153 15.64 11.93 -9.06
N PRO A 154 15.61 13.15 -9.64
CA PRO A 154 14.82 14.25 -9.11
C PRO A 154 13.32 13.93 -9.09
N CYS A 155 12.63 14.34 -8.03
CA CYS A 155 11.18 14.21 -7.94
C CYS A 155 10.47 14.94 -9.10
N PHE A 156 9.50 14.30 -9.74
CA PHE A 156 8.70 14.89 -10.83
C PHE A 156 7.74 16.00 -10.34
N GLY A 157 7.54 16.12 -9.03
CA GLY A 157 6.66 17.12 -8.40
C GLY A 157 7.25 17.70 -7.12
N LYS A 158 6.37 18.15 -6.22
CA LYS A 158 6.80 18.63 -4.91
C LYS A 158 7.16 17.44 -4.02
N ALA A 159 8.34 17.51 -3.42
CA ALA A 159 8.74 16.55 -2.39
C ALA A 159 7.72 16.55 -1.24
N GLN A 160 7.17 15.38 -0.94
CA GLN A 160 6.03 15.23 -0.04
C GLN A 160 6.33 14.34 1.16
N TYR A 161 7.24 13.38 1.01
CA TYR A 161 7.51 12.37 2.02
C TYR A 161 8.54 12.85 3.04
N HIS A 162 8.28 12.55 4.31
CA HIS A 162 9.16 12.91 5.43
C HIS A 162 9.67 11.68 6.18
N SER A 163 9.24 10.47 5.81
CA SER A 163 9.68 9.22 6.42
C SER A 163 9.51 8.09 5.42
N LEU A 164 10.32 7.04 5.57
CA LEU A 164 10.34 5.87 4.70
C LEU A 164 10.68 4.63 5.52
N PHE A 165 9.94 3.55 5.31
CA PHE A 165 10.14 2.27 5.99
C PHE A 165 10.02 1.16 4.96
N ILE A 166 11.08 0.37 4.78
CA ILE A 166 11.16 -0.68 3.73
C ILE A 166 11.53 -2.00 4.39
N ASN A 167 10.75 -3.05 4.16
CA ASN A 167 11.12 -4.43 4.47
C ASN A 167 11.82 -5.05 3.26
N CYS A 168 13.15 -4.98 3.25
CA CYS A 168 13.99 -5.34 2.12
C CYS A 168 13.97 -6.86 1.89
N GLY A 169 13.51 -7.31 0.71
CA GLY A 169 13.37 -8.74 0.41
C GLY A 169 12.18 -9.42 1.11
N GLY A 170 11.32 -8.64 1.79
CA GLY A 170 10.21 -9.16 2.59
C GLY A 170 8.85 -8.56 2.22
N PRO A 171 7.74 -9.16 2.67
CA PRO A 171 6.40 -8.62 2.45
C PRO A 171 6.18 -7.32 3.22
N ARG A 172 5.08 -6.63 2.92
CA ARG A 172 4.63 -5.51 3.75
C ARG A 172 4.29 -6.02 5.15
N ILE A 173 4.79 -5.36 6.18
CA ILE A 173 4.56 -5.71 7.59
C ILE A 173 4.33 -4.45 8.43
N THR A 174 3.84 -4.65 9.65
CA THR A 174 3.70 -3.57 10.65
C THR A 174 4.52 -3.93 11.89
N ASP A 175 5.42 -3.03 12.29
CA ASP A 175 6.20 -3.17 13.51
C ASP A 175 5.99 -1.94 14.40
N GLY A 176 5.38 -2.17 15.57
CA GLY A 176 4.94 -1.09 16.45
C GLY A 176 3.90 -0.17 15.80
N LYS A 177 4.30 1.09 15.53
CA LYS A 177 3.45 2.11 14.87
C LYS A 177 3.80 2.34 13.41
N ASN A 178 4.86 1.70 12.92
CA ASN A 178 5.41 1.94 11.59
C ASN A 178 4.96 0.82 10.64
N GLU A 179 4.45 1.19 9.47
CA GLU A 179 4.15 0.27 8.37
C GLU A 179 5.35 0.23 7.43
N TYR A 180 5.96 -0.94 7.27
CA TYR A 180 7.08 -1.17 6.36
C TYR A 180 6.54 -1.61 5.00
N GLU A 181 6.88 -0.88 3.95
CA GLU A 181 6.56 -1.24 2.58
C GLU A 181 7.34 -2.49 2.17
N GLY A 182 6.67 -3.44 1.52
CA GLY A 182 7.29 -4.70 1.13
C GLY A 182 8.10 -4.58 -0.15
N ASP A 183 9.21 -5.30 -0.20
CA ASP A 183 10.10 -5.43 -1.35
C ASP A 183 10.26 -6.91 -1.71
N LEU A 184 9.30 -7.44 -2.47
CA LEU A 184 9.26 -8.84 -2.91
C LEU A 184 9.58 -9.02 -4.40
N THR A 185 10.06 -7.98 -5.08
CA THR A 185 10.39 -8.11 -6.51
C THR A 185 11.54 -9.08 -6.67
N LEU A 186 11.41 -10.03 -7.60
CA LEU A 186 12.45 -11.05 -7.82
C LEU A 186 13.78 -10.42 -8.23
N GLY A 187 13.75 -9.26 -8.88
CA GLY A 187 14.94 -8.56 -9.35
C GLY A 187 15.69 -9.37 -10.40
N GLY A 188 17.00 -9.12 -10.51
CA GLY A 188 17.86 -9.78 -11.46
C GLY A 188 19.23 -9.10 -11.55
N PRO A 189 20.09 -9.57 -12.48
CA PRO A 189 21.47 -9.09 -12.59
C PRO A 189 21.61 -7.61 -12.99
N SER A 190 20.59 -7.06 -13.65
CA SER A 190 20.51 -5.67 -14.10
C SER A 190 19.09 -5.18 -13.93
N SER A 191 18.77 -4.65 -12.75
CA SER A 191 17.39 -4.35 -12.37
C SER A 191 17.26 -3.04 -11.63
N PHE A 192 16.38 -2.19 -12.12
CA PHE A 192 15.81 -1.05 -11.41
C PHE A 192 14.32 -1.27 -11.17
N ILE A 193 13.92 -1.19 -9.91
CA ILE A 193 12.53 -1.33 -9.48
C ILE A 193 12.15 -0.05 -8.73
N SER A 194 10.99 0.51 -9.06
CA SER A 194 10.44 1.67 -8.37
C SER A 194 9.06 1.36 -7.80
N ALA A 195 8.86 1.80 -6.57
CA ALA A 195 7.58 1.92 -5.87
C ALA A 195 7.23 3.42 -5.74
N ASP A 196 6.22 3.75 -4.93
CA ASP A 196 5.76 5.13 -4.76
C ASP A 196 6.78 6.01 -4.01
N LYS A 197 7.25 5.55 -2.84
CA LYS A 197 8.16 6.33 -1.98
C LYS A 197 9.63 5.95 -2.14
N TRP A 198 9.91 4.84 -2.79
CA TRP A 198 11.25 4.29 -2.85
C TRP A 198 11.52 3.55 -4.15
N ALA A 199 12.78 3.35 -4.45
CA ALA A 199 13.23 2.48 -5.54
C ALA A 199 14.49 1.73 -5.10
N TYR A 200 14.84 0.66 -5.81
CA TYR A 200 16.18 0.10 -5.74
C TYR A 200 16.76 -0.18 -7.11
N SER A 201 18.08 -0.12 -7.20
CA SER A 201 18.89 -0.60 -8.32
C SER A 201 19.79 -1.74 -7.83
N SER A 202 19.80 -2.85 -8.56
CA SER A 202 20.62 -4.03 -8.28
C SER A 202 21.45 -4.37 -9.51
N THR A 203 22.74 -4.58 -9.29
CA THR A 203 23.70 -4.93 -10.34
C THR A 203 24.53 -6.15 -9.94
N GLY A 204 24.80 -7.00 -10.92
CA GLY A 204 25.82 -8.03 -10.89
C GLY A 204 25.28 -9.45 -11.03
N LEU A 205 26.20 -10.38 -11.24
CA LEU A 205 25.91 -11.80 -11.42
C LEU A 205 26.67 -12.63 -10.38
N TYR A 206 26.01 -13.65 -9.82
CA TYR A 206 26.66 -14.64 -8.99
C TYR A 206 27.49 -15.60 -9.86
N LEU A 207 28.80 -15.55 -9.69
CA LEU A 207 29.72 -16.38 -10.46
C LEU A 207 29.44 -17.87 -10.20
N SER A 208 29.34 -18.64 -11.27
CA SER A 208 29.03 -20.07 -11.25
C SER A 208 27.63 -20.45 -10.74
N ASN A 209 26.75 -19.48 -10.47
CA ASN A 209 25.34 -19.73 -10.15
C ASN A 209 24.45 -18.61 -10.71
N GLU A 210 24.20 -18.64 -12.02
CA GLU A 210 23.43 -17.60 -12.72
C GLU A 210 21.95 -17.54 -12.29
N ASN A 211 21.45 -18.60 -11.66
CA ASN A 211 20.06 -18.71 -11.20
C ASN A 211 19.90 -18.45 -9.69
N ALA A 212 20.94 -17.93 -9.02
CA ALA A 212 20.88 -17.63 -7.60
C ALA A 212 19.84 -16.54 -7.29
N ASP A 213 19.21 -16.67 -6.12
CA ASP A 213 18.18 -15.76 -5.66
C ASP A 213 18.75 -14.40 -5.22
N PHE A 214 17.96 -13.35 -5.41
CA PHE A 214 18.26 -11.98 -4.95
C PHE A 214 17.54 -11.63 -3.63
N ILE A 215 16.89 -12.61 -3.02
CA ILE A 215 16.22 -12.51 -1.72
C ILE A 215 16.78 -13.62 -0.84
N ALA A 216 17.38 -13.24 0.29
CA ALA A 216 17.81 -14.17 1.31
C ALA A 216 16.59 -14.69 2.09
N ARG A 217 16.59 -15.98 2.34
CA ARG A 217 15.66 -16.64 3.26
C ARG A 217 16.47 -17.49 4.22
N ASN A 218 15.90 -17.70 5.41
CA ASN A 218 16.48 -18.57 6.43
C ASN A 218 16.41 -20.05 6.00
N SER A 219 17.39 -20.49 5.20
CA SER A 219 17.48 -21.86 4.69
C SER A 219 17.95 -22.87 5.75
N PHE A 220 18.68 -22.41 6.77
CA PHE A 220 19.24 -23.25 7.83
C PHE A 220 18.32 -23.42 9.05
N GLY A 221 17.11 -22.84 9.02
CA GLY A 221 16.18 -22.94 10.15
C GLY A 221 16.69 -22.26 11.42
N LEU A 222 17.50 -21.21 11.27
CA LEU A 222 18.06 -20.42 12.36
C LEU A 222 16.95 -19.83 13.24
N ASN A 223 17.21 -19.73 14.54
CA ASN A 223 16.34 -18.97 15.43
C ASN A 223 16.62 -17.47 15.30
N VAL A 224 15.94 -16.81 14.37
CA VAL A 224 16.18 -15.40 14.06
C VAL A 224 15.65 -14.52 15.19
N THR A 225 16.54 -13.79 15.87
CA THR A 225 16.17 -12.88 16.97
C THR A 225 15.93 -11.46 16.46
N GLY A 226 14.81 -10.86 16.85
CA GLY A 226 14.49 -9.46 16.56
C GLY A 226 13.07 -9.31 15.98
N ALA A 227 12.84 -8.20 15.25
CA ALA A 227 11.61 -7.94 14.54
C ALA A 227 11.43 -8.87 13.32
N GLU A 228 10.19 -8.97 12.83
CA GLU A 228 9.80 -9.86 11.74
C GLU A 228 10.59 -9.62 10.43
N TYR A 229 10.97 -8.38 10.14
CA TYR A 229 11.75 -8.04 8.93
C TYR A 229 13.16 -8.67 8.90
N TYR A 230 13.69 -9.22 9.99
CA TYR A 230 14.98 -9.93 9.96
C TYR A 230 14.89 -11.34 9.37
N THR A 231 13.69 -11.85 9.11
CA THR A 231 13.47 -13.20 8.56
C THR A 231 13.78 -13.31 7.05
N SER A 232 13.87 -12.16 6.37
CA SER A 232 14.24 -12.02 4.98
C SER A 232 15.25 -10.89 4.80
N ALA A 233 15.93 -10.87 3.65
CA ALA A 233 16.77 -9.74 3.27
C ALA A 233 16.87 -9.63 1.75
N ARG A 234 17.13 -8.42 1.24
CA ARG A 234 17.53 -8.24 -0.16
C ARG A 234 19.04 -8.43 -0.30
N LEU A 235 19.43 -9.04 -1.42
CA LEU A 235 20.81 -9.27 -1.83
C LEU A 235 21.09 -8.65 -3.19
N ALA A 236 22.37 -8.37 -3.45
CA ALA A 236 22.89 -8.20 -4.80
C ALA A 236 24.32 -8.74 -4.89
N PRO A 237 24.77 -9.30 -6.03
CA PRO A 237 26.13 -9.82 -6.15
C PRO A 237 27.21 -8.74 -6.08
N GLN A 238 26.94 -7.53 -6.59
CA GLN A 238 27.95 -6.47 -6.70
C GLN A 238 27.50 -5.17 -6.05
N SER A 239 26.34 -4.66 -6.43
CA SER A 239 25.88 -3.33 -6.02
C SER A 239 24.38 -3.32 -5.79
N LEU A 240 23.98 -2.79 -4.65
CA LEU A 240 22.59 -2.58 -4.27
C LEU A 240 22.41 -1.14 -3.82
N LYS A 241 21.63 -0.35 -4.56
CA LYS A 241 21.28 1.01 -4.19
C LYS A 241 19.81 1.10 -3.86
N TYR A 242 19.48 1.62 -2.69
CA TYR A 242 18.12 2.03 -2.35
C TYR A 242 17.98 3.54 -2.42
N TYR A 243 16.77 3.96 -2.80
CA TYR A 243 16.39 5.34 -2.96
C TYR A 243 15.16 5.64 -2.12
N GLY A 244 15.23 6.68 -1.29
CA GLY A 244 14.03 7.38 -0.83
C GLY A 244 13.69 8.48 -1.83
N LEU A 245 12.54 8.37 -2.49
CA LEU A 245 12.11 9.26 -3.57
C LEU A 245 11.22 10.37 -3.03
N CYS A 246 11.24 11.54 -3.67
CA CYS A 246 10.38 12.69 -3.32
C CYS A 246 10.39 13.05 -1.81
N MET A 247 11.55 12.85 -1.17
CA MET A 247 11.81 13.17 0.23
C MET A 247 11.95 14.67 0.40
N ARG A 248 11.29 15.25 1.40
CA ARG A 248 11.39 16.68 1.72
C ARG A 248 12.85 17.06 2.00
N LYS A 249 13.24 18.26 1.60
CA LYS A 249 14.56 18.79 1.96
C LYS A 249 14.71 18.86 3.48
N GLY A 250 15.80 18.31 4.02
CA GLY A 250 16.04 18.33 5.45
C GLY A 250 17.02 17.28 5.94
N SER A 251 17.21 17.28 7.25
CA SER A 251 18.05 16.33 7.96
C SER A 251 17.23 15.12 8.42
N TYR A 252 17.78 13.93 8.23
CA TYR A 252 17.16 12.66 8.53
C TYR A 252 18.06 11.81 9.40
N LYS A 253 17.41 10.93 10.17
CA LYS A 253 18.01 9.77 10.77
C LYS A 253 17.72 8.57 9.87
N VAL A 254 18.78 7.91 9.40
CA VAL A 254 18.72 6.68 8.61
C VAL A 254 19.15 5.53 9.50
N ARG A 255 18.29 4.53 9.65
CA ARG A 255 18.57 3.27 10.33
C ARG A 255 18.58 2.13 9.32
N LEU A 256 19.68 1.40 9.28
CA LEU A 256 19.85 0.24 8.41
C LEU A 256 19.85 -1.02 9.26
N HIS A 257 19.00 -1.99 8.90
CA HIS A 257 18.81 -3.24 9.63
C HIS A 257 19.42 -4.42 8.88
N PHE A 258 20.13 -5.27 9.62
CA PHE A 258 20.85 -6.42 9.08
C PHE A 258 20.63 -7.66 9.95
N ALA A 259 20.47 -8.81 9.31
CA ALA A 259 20.60 -10.11 9.95
C ALA A 259 21.23 -11.08 8.95
N GLU A 260 22.32 -11.75 9.34
CA GLU A 260 22.92 -12.76 8.49
C GLU A 260 22.16 -14.07 8.65
N ILE A 261 21.45 -14.48 7.59
CA ILE A 261 20.52 -15.63 7.59
C ILE A 261 20.85 -16.67 6.52
N MET A 262 21.99 -16.52 5.83
CA MET A 262 22.44 -17.42 4.77
C MET A 262 23.65 -18.27 5.16
N TYR A 263 24.10 -18.20 6.41
CA TYR A 263 25.16 -19.07 6.95
C TYR A 263 24.63 -19.86 8.15
N SER A 264 25.21 -21.04 8.39
CA SER A 264 24.90 -21.84 9.58
C SER A 264 25.75 -21.41 10.78
N ASP A 265 25.31 -21.76 12.00
CA ASP A 265 26.10 -21.71 13.24
C ASP A 265 26.55 -23.10 13.72
N ASP A 266 26.36 -24.12 12.87
CA ASP A 266 26.75 -25.49 13.19
C ASP A 266 28.26 -25.74 12.98
N LEU A 267 28.71 -26.95 13.28
CA LEU A 267 30.11 -27.36 13.12
C LEU A 267 30.45 -27.77 11.68
N THR A 268 29.60 -27.44 10.69
CA THR A 268 29.86 -27.76 9.28
C THR A 268 30.65 -26.64 8.59
N PHE A 269 31.15 -26.91 7.37
CA PHE A 269 31.88 -25.93 6.59
C PHE A 269 31.05 -24.68 6.25
N SER A 270 29.70 -24.79 6.27
CA SER A 270 28.77 -23.69 6.02
C SER A 270 28.89 -22.54 7.02
N SER A 271 29.39 -22.80 8.24
CA SER A 271 29.63 -21.78 9.27
C SER A 271 30.90 -20.94 9.05
N LEU A 272 31.78 -21.39 8.15
CA LEU A 272 33.03 -20.69 7.81
C LEU A 272 32.81 -19.52 6.85
N GLY A 273 31.61 -19.38 6.30
CA GLY A 273 31.25 -18.32 5.39
C GLY A 273 31.41 -16.93 6.02
N ARG A 274 31.82 -15.96 5.21
CA ARG A 274 32.04 -14.57 5.63
C ARG A 274 31.48 -13.64 4.57
N ARG A 275 30.60 -12.73 4.98
CA ARG A 275 30.08 -11.66 4.14
C ARG A 275 30.68 -10.34 4.58
N ILE A 276 31.28 -9.62 3.63
CA ILE A 276 31.94 -8.35 3.86
C ILE A 276 31.55 -7.41 2.72
N PHE A 277 31.03 -6.23 3.03
CA PHE A 277 30.67 -5.21 2.04
C PHE A 277 30.74 -3.81 2.65
N ASP A 278 30.74 -2.80 1.81
CA ASP A 278 30.76 -1.40 2.22
C ASP A 278 29.35 -0.80 2.12
N VAL A 279 29.09 0.23 2.93
CA VAL A 279 27.85 1.01 2.88
C VAL A 279 28.20 2.49 2.81
N SER A 280 27.56 3.19 1.88
CA SER A 280 27.59 4.64 1.78
C SER A 280 26.18 5.22 1.76
N ILE A 281 26.03 6.44 2.27
CA ILE A 281 24.78 7.19 2.28
C ILE A 281 25.05 8.57 1.70
N GLN A 282 24.28 8.97 0.69
CA GLN A 282 24.51 10.21 -0.09
C GLN A 282 25.95 10.32 -0.62
N GLY A 283 26.53 9.19 -1.05
CA GLY A 283 27.91 9.10 -1.55
C GLY A 283 29.01 9.10 -0.49
N ASN A 284 28.68 9.28 0.79
CA ASN A 284 29.67 9.22 1.88
C ASN A 284 29.77 7.80 2.43
N ALA A 285 30.97 7.20 2.43
CA ALA A 285 31.20 5.90 3.06
C ALA A 285 30.97 5.98 4.58
N VAL A 286 30.00 5.21 5.09
CA VAL A 286 29.61 5.19 6.51
C VAL A 286 29.95 3.87 7.20
N LEU A 287 30.03 2.77 6.46
CA LEU A 287 30.54 1.49 6.93
C LEU A 287 31.52 0.95 5.89
N LYS A 288 32.70 0.54 6.33
CA LYS A 288 33.74 -0.06 5.50
C LYS A 288 34.05 -1.46 6.01
N ASP A 289 34.22 -2.41 5.10
CA ASP A 289 34.49 -3.81 5.41
C ASP A 289 33.49 -4.39 6.42
N PHE A 290 32.22 -4.03 6.29
CA PHE A 290 31.18 -4.38 7.25
C PHE A 290 30.84 -5.87 7.20
N ASN A 291 31.01 -6.55 8.33
CA ASN A 291 30.66 -7.94 8.53
C ASN A 291 29.52 -8.08 9.55
N ILE A 292 28.34 -8.46 9.07
CA ILE A 292 27.12 -8.58 9.88
C ILE A 292 27.32 -9.56 11.04
N MET A 293 27.95 -10.71 10.81
CA MET A 293 28.10 -11.76 11.83
C MET A 293 29.02 -11.33 12.96
N GLU A 294 30.12 -10.63 12.64
CA GLU A 294 31.06 -10.14 13.65
C GLU A 294 30.39 -9.07 14.53
N GLU A 295 29.66 -8.15 13.91
CA GLU A 295 28.98 -7.06 14.59
C GLU A 295 27.75 -7.52 15.39
N ALA A 296 27.09 -8.60 14.96
CA ALA A 296 25.94 -9.19 15.65
C ALA A 296 26.31 -10.27 16.67
N GLY A 297 27.56 -10.75 16.66
CA GLY A 297 28.01 -11.87 17.48
C GLY A 297 27.43 -13.22 17.03
N GLY A 298 27.19 -13.41 15.73
CA GLY A 298 26.72 -14.66 15.12
C GLY A 298 25.70 -14.49 13.99
N VAL A 299 25.27 -15.62 13.41
CA VAL A 299 24.17 -15.68 12.43
C VAL A 299 22.81 -15.60 13.13
N GLY A 300 21.75 -15.28 12.38
CA GLY A 300 20.38 -15.22 12.88
C GLY A 300 20.12 -14.09 13.88
N ARG A 301 21.06 -13.17 14.08
CA ARG A 301 20.93 -12.08 15.05
C ARG A 301 20.69 -10.76 14.34
N GLY A 302 19.50 -10.19 14.55
CA GLY A 302 19.16 -8.86 14.03
C GLY A 302 19.94 -7.75 14.73
N ILE A 303 20.58 -6.90 13.93
CA ILE A 303 21.27 -5.68 14.37
C ILE A 303 20.87 -4.49 13.51
N PHE A 304 21.11 -3.28 14.01
CA PHE A 304 20.92 -2.06 13.23
C PHE A 304 22.08 -1.07 13.42
N ARG A 305 22.24 -0.16 12.47
CA ARG A 305 23.15 0.99 12.54
C ARG A 305 22.38 2.26 12.27
N ASP A 306 22.53 3.22 13.18
CA ASP A 306 21.91 4.55 13.12
C ASP A 306 22.90 5.56 12.55
N PHE A 307 22.44 6.33 11.57
CA PHE A 307 23.16 7.42 10.96
C PHE A 307 22.31 8.69 11.07
N ASP A 308 22.68 9.54 12.02
CA ASP A 308 22.05 10.83 12.21
C ASP A 308 22.61 11.87 11.23
N ASN A 309 21.89 12.97 11.06
CA ASN A 309 22.30 14.12 10.25
C ASN A 309 22.52 13.82 8.75
N VAL A 310 21.85 12.80 8.21
CA VAL A 310 21.84 12.55 6.76
C VAL A 310 20.99 13.62 6.08
N TYR A 311 21.61 14.43 5.22
CA TYR A 311 20.93 15.56 4.60
C TYR A 311 20.45 15.23 3.19
N VAL A 312 19.16 15.45 2.94
CA VAL A 312 18.55 15.42 1.60
C VAL A 312 18.53 16.84 1.07
N ASN A 313 19.39 17.12 0.08
CA ASN A 313 19.53 18.45 -0.53
C ASN A 313 18.36 18.80 -1.46
N GLU A 314 18.06 17.86 -2.37
CA GLU A 314 17.04 18.01 -3.40
C GLU A 314 15.78 17.26 -2.98
N SER A 315 15.61 16.02 -3.47
CA SER A 315 14.42 15.22 -3.20
C SER A 315 14.67 13.72 -3.10
N THR A 316 15.93 13.30 -3.15
CA THR A 316 16.31 11.89 -3.17
C THR A 316 17.35 11.60 -2.10
N LEU A 317 17.12 10.52 -1.36
CA LEU A 317 18.07 9.93 -0.44
C LEU A 317 18.63 8.66 -1.07
N GLU A 318 19.94 8.57 -1.27
CA GLU A 318 20.62 7.38 -1.77
C GLU A 318 21.31 6.63 -0.62
N ILE A 319 21.09 5.32 -0.55
CA ILE A 319 21.85 4.37 0.27
C ILE A 319 22.46 3.36 -0.69
N HIS A 320 23.78 3.20 -0.67
CA HIS A 320 24.49 2.30 -1.56
C HIS A 320 25.29 1.28 -0.75
N LEU A 321 24.95 0.01 -0.95
CA LEU A 321 25.69 -1.13 -0.43
C LEU A 321 26.49 -1.76 -1.57
N TYR A 322 27.79 -1.96 -1.36
CA TYR A 322 28.71 -2.32 -2.42
C TYR A 322 29.68 -3.43 -2.03
N TRP A 323 29.88 -4.40 -2.90
CA TRP A 323 30.77 -5.53 -2.69
C TRP A 323 32.09 -5.38 -3.45
N LEU A 324 33.15 -5.16 -2.66
CA LEU A 324 34.53 -5.01 -3.15
C LEU A 324 35.22 -6.35 -3.49
N GLY A 325 34.49 -7.48 -3.49
CA GLY A 325 35.10 -8.78 -3.78
C GLY A 325 35.66 -9.52 -2.54
N LYS A 326 35.40 -9.01 -1.34
CA LYS A 326 35.89 -9.57 -0.06
C LYS A 326 34.92 -10.59 0.54
N GLY A 327 35.45 -11.46 1.42
CA GLY A 327 34.67 -12.54 2.03
C GLY A 327 34.66 -13.82 1.20
N THR A 328 33.71 -14.71 1.47
CA THR A 328 33.60 -16.01 0.80
C THR A 328 32.66 -15.94 -0.39
N THR A 329 33.02 -16.58 -1.51
CA THR A 329 32.19 -16.60 -2.74
C THR A 329 31.52 -17.94 -3.04
N ALA A 330 31.94 -19.00 -2.34
CA ALA A 330 31.52 -20.39 -2.59
C ALA A 330 31.18 -21.17 -1.30
N ILE A 331 30.97 -20.47 -0.19
CA ILE A 331 30.52 -21.03 1.09
C ILE A 331 29.27 -20.23 1.51
N PRO A 332 28.21 -20.88 2.03
CA PRO A 332 28.02 -22.34 2.07
C PRO A 332 27.83 -22.92 0.67
N ASP A 333 27.31 -22.11 -0.25
CA ASP A 333 27.08 -22.46 -1.64
C ASP A 333 27.65 -21.35 -2.55
N ARG A 334 27.75 -21.65 -3.85
CA ARG A 334 28.09 -20.64 -4.86
C ARG A 334 26.94 -19.66 -5.03
N GLY A 335 27.26 -18.37 -4.98
CA GLY A 335 26.27 -17.30 -5.06
C GLY A 335 25.81 -16.76 -3.70
N VAL A 336 26.59 -16.99 -2.64
CA VAL A 336 26.34 -16.45 -1.31
C VAL A 336 27.43 -15.43 -0.96
N TYR A 337 27.38 -14.28 -1.63
CA TYR A 337 28.25 -13.13 -1.38
C TYR A 337 27.51 -11.82 -1.69
N GLY A 338 28.19 -10.68 -1.54
CA GLY A 338 27.59 -9.38 -1.82
C GLY A 338 26.86 -8.74 -0.63
N PRO A 339 26.35 -7.52 -0.78
CA PRO A 339 25.55 -6.85 0.25
C PRO A 339 24.27 -7.62 0.60
N LEU A 340 23.88 -7.51 1.87
CA LEU A 340 22.64 -8.02 2.43
C LEU A 340 22.01 -6.94 3.31
N ILE A 341 20.72 -6.67 3.16
CA ILE A 341 19.98 -5.74 4.03
C ILE A 341 18.56 -6.23 4.29
N SER A 342 18.12 -6.18 5.55
CA SER A 342 16.80 -6.69 5.98
C SER A 342 15.73 -5.62 6.00
N ALA A 343 16.06 -4.39 6.44
CA ALA A 343 15.13 -3.28 6.43
C ALA A 343 15.83 -1.93 6.44
N ILE A 344 15.10 -0.91 6.00
CA ILE A 344 15.52 0.49 6.02
C ILE A 344 14.44 1.30 6.74
N GLU A 345 14.85 2.11 7.72
CA GLU A 345 14.02 3.10 8.40
C GLU A 345 14.64 4.49 8.19
N VAL A 346 13.85 5.45 7.71
CA VAL A 346 14.25 6.84 7.53
C VAL A 346 13.22 7.72 8.22
N THR A 347 13.68 8.51 9.18
CA THR A 347 12.83 9.41 9.98
C THR A 347 13.41 10.83 9.96
N PRO A 348 12.56 11.87 9.99
CA PRO A 348 13.03 13.24 9.92
C PRO A 348 13.56 13.70 11.28
N ASN A 349 14.69 14.39 11.31
CA ASN A 349 15.24 15.05 12.52
C ASN A 349 14.64 16.44 12.76
N TYR A 350 13.61 16.81 12.01
CA TYR A 350 12.93 18.11 12.09
C TYR A 350 11.44 17.91 12.35
N LYS A 351 10.78 18.95 12.86
CA LYS A 351 9.34 18.94 13.07
C LYS A 351 8.62 18.87 11.73
N VAL A 352 7.84 17.83 11.52
CA VAL A 352 6.98 17.68 10.35
C VAL A 352 5.68 18.41 10.63
N ASP A 353 5.48 19.54 9.97
CA ASP A 353 4.15 20.15 9.90
C ASP A 353 3.29 19.26 9.01
N THR A 354 2.39 18.48 9.63
CA THR A 354 1.51 17.53 8.94
C THR A 354 0.39 18.22 8.17
N GLY A 355 0.34 19.57 8.16
CA GLY A 355 -0.71 20.35 7.50
C GLY A 355 -2.11 20.12 8.08
N GLY A 356 -2.23 19.31 9.14
CA GLY A 356 -3.47 19.13 9.87
C GLY A 356 -3.86 20.42 10.58
N LEU A 357 -5.16 20.71 10.61
CA LEU A 357 -5.69 21.80 11.42
C LEU A 357 -5.21 21.61 12.86
N SER A 358 -4.61 22.66 13.43
CA SER A 358 -4.26 22.69 14.85
C SER A 358 -5.47 22.28 15.69
N VAL A 359 -5.25 21.58 16.80
CA VAL A 359 -6.31 21.24 17.77
C VAL A 359 -7.12 22.51 18.14
N GLY A 360 -6.47 23.67 18.22
CA GLY A 360 -7.14 24.95 18.44
C GLY A 360 -8.04 25.40 17.28
N ALA A 361 -7.67 25.10 16.03
CA ALA A 361 -8.49 25.38 14.85
C ALA A 361 -9.70 24.44 14.76
N ILE A 362 -9.53 23.16 15.11
CA ILE A 362 -10.63 22.18 15.22
C ILE A 362 -11.61 22.63 16.30
N ILE A 363 -11.11 22.97 17.50
CA ILE A 363 -11.94 23.51 18.59
C ILE A 363 -12.65 24.80 18.14
N GLY A 364 -11.95 25.70 17.43
CA GLY A 364 -12.53 26.92 16.87
C GLY A 364 -13.69 26.66 15.89
N ILE A 365 -13.54 25.71 14.97
CA ILE A 365 -14.60 25.31 14.03
C ILE A 365 -15.80 24.72 14.77
N VAL A 366 -15.57 23.87 15.78
CA VAL A 366 -16.63 23.27 16.59
C VAL A 366 -17.37 24.33 17.40
N VAL A 367 -16.67 25.25 18.06
CA VAL A 367 -17.30 26.34 18.82
C VAL A 367 -18.09 27.26 17.89
N ALA A 368 -17.52 27.65 16.74
CA ALA A 368 -18.21 28.52 15.78
C ALA A 368 -19.48 27.87 15.21
N SER A 369 -19.44 26.57 14.91
CA SER A 369 -20.62 25.82 14.46
C SER A 369 -21.67 25.65 15.56
N CYS A 370 -21.27 25.40 16.82
CA CYS A 370 -22.19 25.39 17.95
C CYS A 370 -22.85 26.76 18.18
N VAL A 371 -22.09 27.86 18.09
CA VAL A 371 -22.62 29.23 18.20
C VAL A 371 -23.58 29.54 17.06
N LEU A 372 -23.26 29.12 15.83
CA LEU A 372 -24.15 29.27 14.69
C LEU A 372 -25.47 28.52 14.89
N ILE A 373 -25.42 27.29 15.41
CA ILE A 373 -26.62 26.51 15.74
C ILE A 373 -27.45 27.22 16.83
N LEU A 374 -26.80 27.73 17.88
CA LEU A 374 -27.48 28.50 18.93
C LEU A 374 -28.13 29.77 18.38
N LEU A 375 -27.48 30.48 17.48
CA LEU A 375 -28.04 31.65 16.80
C LEU A 375 -29.24 31.26 15.92
N ILE A 376 -29.16 30.14 15.19
CA ILE A 376 -30.30 29.63 14.41
C ILE A 376 -31.47 29.27 15.34
N LEU A 377 -31.22 28.57 16.44
CA LEU A 377 -32.25 28.24 17.43
C LEU A 377 -32.86 29.50 18.06
N LEU A 378 -32.05 30.52 18.32
CA LEU A 378 -32.51 31.79 18.86
C LEU A 378 -33.36 32.57 17.85
N VAL A 379 -32.95 32.59 16.58
CA VAL A 379 -33.75 33.15 15.47
C VAL A 379 -35.06 32.41 15.30
N LEU A 380 -35.06 31.07 15.35
CA LEU A 380 -36.28 30.27 15.26
C LEU A 380 -37.19 30.50 16.47
N ARG A 381 -36.63 30.71 17.67
CA ARG A 381 -37.37 31.05 18.88
C ARG A 381 -37.98 32.46 18.80
N VAL A 382 -37.23 33.45 18.31
CA VAL A 382 -37.70 34.82 18.09
C VAL A 382 -38.74 34.90 16.98
N LYS A 383 -38.59 34.12 15.91
CA LYS A 383 -39.59 33.97 14.84
C LYS A 383 -40.79 33.10 15.22
N GLY A 384 -40.86 32.60 16.46
CA GLY A 384 -42.02 31.90 16.99
C GLY A 384 -42.14 30.42 16.63
N TYR A 385 -41.17 29.84 15.91
CA TYR A 385 -41.19 28.42 15.51
C TYR A 385 -40.87 27.43 16.65
N LEU A 386 -40.29 27.91 17.76
CA LEU A 386 -39.80 27.08 18.87
C LEU A 386 -40.44 27.40 20.23
N GLY A 387 -41.48 28.23 20.25
CA GLY A 387 -42.20 28.64 21.45
C GLY A 387 -43.60 28.04 21.51
N GLY A 388 -43.76 26.93 22.24
CA GLY A 388 -45.06 26.38 22.58
C GLY A 388 -45.84 27.33 23.48
N LYS A 389 -47.00 27.80 23.01
CA LYS A 389 -48.11 28.21 23.85
C LYS A 389 -49.20 27.16 23.67
N ASP A 390 -49.61 26.55 24.79
CA ASP A 390 -50.82 25.75 24.90
C ASP A 390 -52.01 26.52 24.34
N LEU A 391 -52.44 26.15 23.14
CA LEU A 391 -53.71 26.52 22.55
C LEU A 391 -54.13 25.34 21.67
N GLU A 392 -55.24 24.74 22.07
CA GLU A 392 -55.98 23.68 21.37
C GLU A 392 -55.69 23.61 19.87
N ASP A 393 -55.22 22.43 19.43
CA ASP A 393 -54.94 22.08 18.04
C ASP A 393 -56.15 22.35 17.14
N LYS A 394 -56.20 23.56 16.58
CA LYS A 394 -57.09 23.94 15.47
C LYS A 394 -56.43 23.80 14.11
N GLU A 395 -55.20 23.30 14.03
CA GLU A 395 -54.44 23.14 12.78
C GLU A 395 -54.27 21.68 12.32
N LEU A 396 -55.15 20.77 12.74
CA LEU A 396 -55.32 19.44 12.11
C LEU A 396 -56.62 19.29 11.30
N ARG A 397 -57.20 20.41 10.85
CA ARG A 397 -58.26 20.41 9.82
C ARG A 397 -57.73 20.59 8.39
N GLY A 398 -56.43 20.42 8.19
CA GLY A 398 -55.74 20.71 6.92
C GLY A 398 -55.18 19.50 6.17
N LEU A 399 -55.60 18.27 6.49
CA LEU A 399 -55.28 17.09 5.69
C LEU A 399 -56.54 16.28 5.45
N ASP A 400 -57.02 16.36 4.22
CA ASP A 400 -58.21 15.70 3.67
C ASP A 400 -57.99 14.17 3.58
N LEU A 401 -58.01 13.51 4.73
CA LEU A 401 -58.12 12.05 4.84
C LEU A 401 -59.55 11.75 5.30
N GLN A 402 -60.32 11.03 4.49
CA GLN A 402 -61.75 10.72 4.70
C GLN A 402 -62.07 9.82 5.94
N THR A 403 -61.26 9.85 6.99
CA THR A 403 -61.37 9.07 8.23
C THR A 403 -61.32 10.00 9.45
N GLY A 404 -62.33 9.95 10.32
CA GLY A 404 -62.53 10.90 11.42
C GLY A 404 -61.60 10.69 12.63
N TYR A 405 -61.45 11.71 13.48
CA TYR A 405 -60.74 11.60 14.76
C TYR A 405 -61.74 11.43 15.90
N PHE A 406 -61.47 10.50 16.81
CA PHE A 406 -62.26 10.26 18.02
C PHE A 406 -61.44 10.62 19.26
N THR A 407 -62.09 11.25 20.24
CA THR A 407 -61.47 11.49 21.55
C THR A 407 -61.47 10.22 22.41
N LEU A 408 -60.51 10.08 23.32
CA LEU A 408 -60.43 8.91 24.20
C LEU A 408 -61.68 8.79 25.08
N ARG A 409 -62.28 9.93 25.46
CA ARG A 409 -63.53 9.98 26.21
C ARG A 409 -64.70 9.39 25.42
N GLN A 410 -64.82 9.68 24.13
CA GLN A 410 -65.86 9.11 23.27
C GLN A 410 -65.68 7.60 23.14
N ILE A 411 -64.44 7.13 22.94
CA ILE A 411 -64.18 5.69 22.79
C ILE A 411 -64.42 4.92 24.08
N LYS A 412 -63.99 5.46 25.23
CA LYS A 412 -64.28 4.86 26.54
C LYS A 412 -65.78 4.78 26.80
N HIS A 413 -66.54 5.81 26.43
CA HIS A 413 -68.00 5.74 26.55
C HIS A 413 -68.59 4.65 25.64
N ALA A 414 -68.11 4.57 24.39
CA ALA A 414 -68.60 3.60 23.41
C ALA A 414 -68.29 2.13 23.77
N THR A 415 -67.17 1.86 24.43
CA THR A 415 -66.71 0.49 24.77
C THR A 415 -66.98 0.11 26.24
N ASN A 416 -67.78 0.89 26.97
CA ASN A 416 -67.96 0.75 28.42
C ASN A 416 -66.61 0.66 29.18
N ASN A 417 -65.71 1.59 28.88
CA ASN A 417 -64.35 1.67 29.40
C ASN A 417 -63.51 0.41 29.13
N PHE A 418 -63.61 -0.13 27.91
CA PHE A 418 -62.91 -1.35 27.47
C PHE A 418 -63.24 -2.57 28.34
N ASP A 419 -64.51 -2.73 28.66
CA ASP A 419 -65.01 -3.86 29.45
C ASP A 419 -64.58 -5.19 28.81
N PRO A 420 -63.92 -6.10 29.55
CA PRO A 420 -63.54 -7.42 29.06
C PRO A 420 -64.71 -8.22 28.47
N ALA A 421 -65.95 -7.99 28.93
CA ALA A 421 -67.13 -8.65 28.40
C ALA A 421 -67.42 -8.31 26.92
N TYR A 422 -66.93 -7.16 26.43
CA TYR A 422 -67.07 -6.73 25.04
C TYR A 422 -65.81 -6.95 24.20
N LYS A 423 -64.83 -7.69 24.73
CA LYS A 423 -63.62 -8.05 23.98
C LYS A 423 -63.94 -9.13 22.95
N ILE A 424 -63.73 -8.80 21.67
CA ILE A 424 -64.08 -9.66 20.53
C ILE A 424 -62.86 -10.31 19.86
N GLY A 425 -61.64 -9.94 20.25
CA GLY A 425 -60.41 -10.59 19.77
C GLY A 425 -59.15 -10.06 20.44
N GLU A 426 -58.10 -10.87 20.45
CA GLU A 426 -56.77 -10.51 20.94
C GLU A 426 -55.68 -11.21 20.14
N GLY A 427 -54.57 -10.53 19.90
CA GLY A 427 -53.39 -11.10 19.26
C GLY A 427 -52.13 -10.31 19.60
N GLY A 428 -51.01 -10.64 18.94
CA GLY A 428 -49.71 -10.01 19.19
C GLY A 428 -49.66 -8.49 18.99
N PHE A 429 -50.68 -7.93 18.33
CA PHE A 429 -50.78 -6.50 17.99
C PHE A 429 -51.82 -5.74 18.81
N GLY A 430 -52.43 -6.38 19.82
CA GLY A 430 -53.37 -5.72 20.73
C GLY A 430 -54.74 -6.41 20.84
N SER A 431 -55.66 -5.75 21.53
CA SER A 431 -57.01 -6.24 21.84
C SER A 431 -58.07 -5.47 21.04
N VAL A 432 -59.12 -6.15 20.61
CA VAL A 432 -60.25 -5.55 19.88
C VAL A 432 -61.52 -5.65 20.71
N TYR A 433 -62.23 -4.53 20.84
CA TYR A 433 -63.45 -4.40 21.62
C TYR A 433 -64.64 -4.00 20.72
N LYS A 434 -65.81 -4.55 20.97
CA LYS A 434 -67.07 -4.07 20.39
C LYS A 434 -67.52 -2.83 21.17
N GLY A 435 -67.94 -1.79 20.46
CA GLY A 435 -68.49 -0.58 21.06
C GLY A 435 -69.67 -0.03 20.27
N VAL A 436 -70.42 0.89 20.87
CA VAL A 436 -71.54 1.60 20.24
C VAL A 436 -71.33 3.10 20.42
N LEU A 437 -71.23 3.83 19.31
CA LEU A 437 -71.10 5.28 19.32
C LEU A 437 -72.41 5.94 19.77
N SER A 438 -72.35 7.22 20.14
CA SER A 438 -73.49 7.99 20.66
C SER A 438 -74.66 8.11 19.67
N ASP A 439 -74.39 7.95 18.38
CA ASP A 439 -75.35 7.95 17.27
C ASP A 439 -75.95 6.56 16.98
N GLY A 440 -75.58 5.55 17.77
CA GLY A 440 -76.06 4.16 17.64
C GLY A 440 -75.25 3.29 16.70
N VAL A 441 -74.18 3.81 16.07
CA VAL A 441 -73.34 3.03 15.17
C VAL A 441 -72.47 2.04 15.95
N VAL A 442 -72.52 0.77 15.56
CA VAL A 442 -71.70 -0.29 16.17
C VAL A 442 -70.31 -0.30 15.54
N ILE A 443 -69.28 -0.27 16.38
CA ILE A 443 -67.87 -0.16 15.98
C ILE A 443 -67.01 -1.26 16.59
N ALA A 444 -65.89 -1.54 15.93
CA ALA A 444 -64.81 -2.34 16.45
C ALA A 444 -63.61 -1.45 16.77
N VAL A 445 -63.19 -1.43 18.04
CA VAL A 445 -62.08 -0.60 18.53
C VAL A 445 -60.88 -1.49 18.79
N LYS A 446 -59.86 -1.38 17.95
CA LYS A 446 -58.57 -2.05 18.14
C LYS A 446 -57.67 -1.17 19.00
N GLN A 447 -57.36 -1.62 20.20
CA GLN A 447 -56.36 -1.04 21.09
C GLN A 447 -55.02 -1.68 20.84
N LEU A 448 -54.05 -0.90 20.35
CA LEU A 448 -52.70 -1.39 20.11
C LEU A 448 -51.92 -1.48 21.43
N SER A 449 -51.05 -2.48 21.53
CA SER A 449 -50.20 -2.69 22.70
C SER A 449 -49.15 -1.57 22.83
N SER A 450 -49.11 -0.89 23.98
CA SER A 450 -48.14 0.18 24.27
C SER A 450 -46.75 -0.31 24.67
N LYS A 451 -46.49 -1.64 24.64
CA LYS A 451 -45.29 -2.26 25.21
C LYS A 451 -44.07 -2.35 24.26
N SER A 452 -44.10 -1.77 23.05
CA SER A 452 -42.93 -1.74 22.17
C SER A 452 -42.94 -0.56 21.16
N LYS A 453 -41.76 -0.15 20.67
CA LYS A 453 -41.62 0.81 19.55
C LYS A 453 -42.24 0.30 18.24
N GLN A 454 -42.56 -0.99 18.17
CA GLN A 454 -43.16 -1.65 17.01
C GLN A 454 -44.63 -1.24 16.83
N GLY A 455 -45.40 -1.07 17.92
CA GLY A 455 -46.81 -0.69 17.86
C GLY A 455 -47.06 0.69 17.21
N ASN A 456 -46.15 1.66 17.38
CA ASN A 456 -46.27 2.97 16.74
C ASN A 456 -46.06 2.88 15.23
N ARG A 457 -45.11 2.06 14.76
CA ARG A 457 -44.86 1.85 13.33
C ARG A 457 -46.01 1.11 12.66
N GLU A 458 -46.60 0.14 13.36
CA GLU A 458 -47.76 -0.61 12.89
C GLU A 458 -49.01 0.28 12.82
N PHE A 459 -49.23 1.16 13.81
CA PHE A 459 -50.31 2.14 13.79
C PHE A 459 -50.25 3.07 12.57
N VAL A 460 -49.07 3.64 12.29
CA VAL A 460 -48.86 4.53 11.13
C VAL A 460 -49.02 3.78 9.81
N ASN A 461 -48.51 2.55 9.73
CA ASN A 461 -48.68 1.71 8.55
C ASN A 461 -50.15 1.35 8.29
N GLU A 462 -50.92 1.02 9.34
CA GLU A 462 -52.32 0.60 9.22
C GLU A 462 -53.22 1.79 8.83
N ILE A 463 -52.96 2.99 9.37
CA ILE A 463 -53.62 4.23 8.92
C ILE A 463 -53.26 4.54 7.47
N GLY A 464 -51.96 4.55 7.12
CA GLY A 464 -51.49 4.94 5.79
C GLY A 464 -51.91 3.97 4.67
N MET A 465 -51.97 2.66 4.94
CA MET A 465 -52.42 1.67 3.97
C MET A 465 -53.94 1.71 3.75
N ILE A 466 -54.73 1.83 4.82
CA ILE A 466 -56.20 1.74 4.72
C ILE A 466 -56.81 3.07 4.27
N SER A 467 -56.21 4.21 4.60
CA SER A 467 -56.68 5.51 4.09
C SER A 467 -56.49 5.64 2.57
N ALA A 468 -55.53 4.92 1.99
CA ALA A 468 -55.27 4.90 0.56
C ALA A 468 -56.11 3.87 -0.22
N LEU A 469 -56.79 2.94 0.46
CA LEU A 469 -57.50 1.80 -0.13
C LEU A 469 -59.00 1.85 0.19
N GLN A 470 -59.76 2.64 -0.58
CA GLN A 470 -61.23 2.58 -0.56
C GLN A 470 -61.73 1.55 -1.56
N HIS A 471 -62.06 0.37 -1.08
CA HIS A 471 -62.64 -0.69 -1.90
C HIS A 471 -64.00 -1.11 -1.31
N PRO A 472 -65.04 -1.36 -2.14
CA PRO A 472 -66.37 -1.79 -1.67
C PRO A 472 -66.34 -3.02 -0.79
N ASN A 473 -65.26 -3.79 -0.93
CA ASN A 473 -65.02 -4.96 -0.12
C ASN A 473 -64.17 -4.67 1.12
N LEU A 474 -63.23 -3.73 1.20
CA LEU A 474 -62.43 -3.64 2.44
C LEU A 474 -63.22 -3.09 3.64
N VAL A 475 -62.91 -3.58 4.85
CA VAL A 475 -63.47 -3.08 6.10
C VAL A 475 -63.16 -1.59 6.21
N ARG A 476 -64.19 -0.78 6.39
CA ARG A 476 -64.03 0.67 6.49
C ARG A 476 -63.40 1.05 7.83
N LEU A 477 -62.26 1.74 7.78
CA LEU A 477 -61.74 2.50 8.92
C LEU A 477 -62.61 3.74 9.08
N TYR A 478 -63.27 3.89 10.23
CA TYR A 478 -64.00 5.12 10.55
C TYR A 478 -63.07 6.21 11.07
N GLY A 479 -62.00 5.82 11.77
CA GLY A 479 -61.12 6.80 12.36
C GLY A 479 -60.08 6.24 13.32
N CYS A 480 -59.38 7.15 13.99
CA CYS A 480 -58.43 6.80 15.04
C CYS A 480 -58.54 7.73 16.25
N CYS A 481 -58.00 7.27 17.38
CA CYS A 481 -57.80 8.07 18.58
C CYS A 481 -56.32 8.01 18.94
N ILE A 482 -55.72 9.19 19.11
CA ILE A 482 -54.31 9.38 19.48
C ILE A 482 -54.30 10.36 20.66
N GLU A 483 -54.33 9.83 21.87
CA GLU A 483 -54.27 10.64 23.09
C GLU A 483 -53.29 10.03 24.09
N GLY A 484 -52.20 10.75 24.38
CA GLY A 484 -51.12 10.27 25.25
C GLY A 484 -50.49 8.98 24.72
N ASN A 485 -50.46 7.93 25.55
CA ASN A 485 -49.94 6.61 25.19
C ASN A 485 -51.02 5.64 24.65
N GLN A 486 -52.21 6.13 24.32
CA GLN A 486 -53.31 5.31 23.79
C GLN A 486 -53.42 5.51 22.27
N LEU A 487 -53.11 4.45 21.52
CA LEU A 487 -53.28 4.39 20.07
C LEU A 487 -54.41 3.41 19.75
N LEU A 488 -55.53 3.95 19.25
CA LEU A 488 -56.73 3.19 18.97
C LEU A 488 -57.17 3.39 17.51
N LEU A 489 -57.58 2.30 16.87
CA LEU A 489 -58.18 2.32 15.53
C LEU A 489 -59.65 1.92 15.63
N VAL A 490 -60.51 2.68 14.94
CA VAL A 490 -61.97 2.52 14.98
C VAL A 490 -62.45 2.08 13.61
N TYR A 491 -62.99 0.86 13.54
CA TYR A 491 -63.49 0.24 12.32
C TYR A 491 -65.00 0.08 12.37
N GLU A 492 -65.60 -0.09 11.19
CA GLU A 492 -66.94 -0.67 11.10
C GLU A 492 -66.98 -2.06 11.75
N TYR A 493 -68.02 -2.34 12.53
CA TYR A 493 -68.23 -3.66 13.11
C TYR A 493 -68.93 -4.57 12.10
N LEU A 494 -68.38 -5.76 11.87
CA LEU A 494 -68.99 -6.79 11.02
C LEU A 494 -69.38 -7.99 11.89
N GLU A 495 -70.66 -8.30 11.93
CA GLU A 495 -71.22 -9.36 12.77
C GLU A 495 -70.99 -10.73 12.11
N ASN A 496 -70.41 -11.68 12.85
CA ASN A 496 -70.33 -13.12 12.53
C ASN A 496 -69.57 -13.57 11.25
N ASN A 497 -68.68 -12.74 10.69
CA ASN A 497 -67.84 -13.15 9.55
C ASN A 497 -66.34 -13.09 9.88
N CYS A 498 -65.75 -14.26 10.16
CA CYS A 498 -64.30 -14.41 10.22
C CYS A 498 -63.79 -14.97 8.88
N LEU A 499 -62.67 -14.45 8.40
CA LEU A 499 -62.07 -14.89 7.14
C LEU A 499 -61.78 -16.40 7.12
N ALA A 500 -61.35 -16.94 8.25
CA ALA A 500 -61.08 -18.36 8.40
C ALA A 500 -62.30 -19.24 8.06
N ARG A 501 -63.51 -18.80 8.41
CA ARG A 501 -64.75 -19.50 8.05
C ARG A 501 -65.02 -19.46 6.54
N ALA A 502 -64.71 -18.34 5.88
CA ALA A 502 -64.91 -18.19 4.45
C ALA A 502 -63.87 -18.95 3.60
N LEU A 503 -62.66 -19.15 4.11
CA LEU A 503 -61.59 -19.89 3.42
C LEU A 503 -61.56 -21.38 3.77
N PHE A 504 -61.89 -21.74 5.02
CA PHE A 504 -61.63 -23.07 5.57
C PHE A 504 -62.87 -23.72 6.23
N GLY A 505 -64.06 -23.11 6.12
CA GLY A 505 -65.33 -23.71 6.57
C GLY A 505 -65.57 -23.76 8.09
N SER A 506 -64.57 -23.44 8.92
CA SER A 506 -64.70 -23.36 10.39
C SER A 506 -63.92 -22.16 10.93
N CYS A 507 -64.45 -21.52 11.99
CA CYS A 507 -63.78 -20.40 12.63
C CYS A 507 -62.89 -20.92 13.77
N LEU A 508 -61.57 -20.90 13.59
CA LEU A 508 -60.64 -21.16 14.68
C LEU A 508 -60.58 -19.92 15.58
N THR A 509 -60.86 -20.10 16.88
CA THR A 509 -61.08 -19.03 17.87
C THR A 509 -59.87 -18.16 18.18
N ASN A 510 -58.71 -18.40 17.58
CA ASN A 510 -57.53 -17.57 17.75
C ASN A 510 -56.72 -17.61 16.46
N LEU A 511 -56.90 -16.62 15.57
CA LEU A 511 -55.89 -15.98 14.72
C LEU A 511 -56.59 -15.14 13.63
N LEU A 512 -56.09 -13.91 13.41
CA LEU A 512 -56.38 -13.04 12.26
C LEU A 512 -57.81 -12.45 12.15
N CYS A 513 -58.22 -11.66 13.13
CA CYS A 513 -59.22 -10.60 12.90
C CYS A 513 -58.50 -9.27 12.66
N LEU A 514 -58.00 -9.04 11.44
CA LEU A 514 -57.86 -7.70 10.83
C LEU A 514 -57.20 -7.74 9.44
N VAL A 515 -57.62 -8.69 8.61
CA VAL A 515 -57.57 -8.47 7.16
C VAL A 515 -58.83 -9.12 6.59
N ARG A 516 -59.73 -8.36 5.95
CA ARG A 516 -60.23 -8.65 4.58
C ARG A 516 -61.62 -8.11 4.24
N CYS A 517 -61.72 -7.89 2.93
CA CYS A 517 -62.85 -7.86 2.01
C CYS A 517 -64.21 -8.46 2.46
N ARG A 518 -65.28 -7.63 2.54
CA ARG A 518 -66.71 -7.87 2.25
C ARG A 518 -66.85 -8.69 0.96
N ARG A 519 -67.92 -9.47 0.88
CA ARG A 519 -68.33 -10.12 -0.37
C ARG A 519 -69.30 -9.23 -1.12
#